data_AF-A0AAU4RT03-F1
#
_entry.id   AF-A0AAU4RT03-F1
#
_cell.length_a   1.000
_cell.length_b   1.000
_cell.length_c   1.000
_cell.angle_alpha   90.00
_cell.angle_beta   90.00
_cell.angle_gamma   90.00
#
_symmetry.space_group_name_H-M   'P 1'
#
loop_
_entity.id
_entity.type
_entity.pdbx_description
1 polymer ?
#
loop_
_entity_poly.entity_id
_entity_poly.type
_entity_poly.pdbx_seq_one_letter_code
_entity_poly.pdbx_strand_id
1 'polypeptide(L)' 'MGDNFTTRMFRESEDVYAAIERGEVTDVEAALLDAQVRASVADETA' A
#
# COMPACT_ATOMS: atom_id res chain seq x y z
N MET A 1 7.16 12.40 14.81
CA MET A 1 5.74 12.01 14.79
C MET A 1 5.67 10.88 13.79
N GLY A 2 5.54 9.62 14.24
CA GLY A 2 5.58 8.46 13.35
C GLY A 2 4.49 8.58 12.28
N ASP A 3 4.76 8.11 11.06
CA ASP A 3 3.75 8.08 9.99
C ASP A 3 2.52 7.34 10.53
N ASN A 4 1.34 7.94 10.40
CA ASN A 4 0.10 7.30 10.82
C ASN A 4 -0.36 6.30 9.74
N PHE A 5 -1.28 5.40 10.12
CA PHE A 5 -1.82 4.39 9.22
C PHE A 5 -2.37 5.00 7.91
N THR A 6 -3.11 6.11 8.00
CA THR A 6 -3.69 6.78 6.83
C THR A 6 -2.61 7.24 5.84
N THR A 7 -1.51 7.78 6.33
CA THR A 7 -0.38 8.19 5.47
C THR A 7 0.31 7.01 4.82
N ARG A 8 0.48 5.88 5.52
CA ARG A 8 1.01 4.65 4.92
C ARG A 8 0.08 4.08 3.86
N MET A 9 -1.22 3.94 4.18
CA MET A 9 -2.24 3.47 3.25
C MET A 9 -2.28 4.31 1.97
N PHE A 10 -2.17 5.64 2.11
CA PHE A 10 -2.15 6.53 0.97
C PHE A 10 -0.98 6.21 0.03
N ARG A 11 0.25 6.09 0.57
CA ARG A 11 1.44 5.77 -0.24
C ARG A 11 1.34 4.40 -0.91
N GLU A 12 0.93 3.39 -0.15
CA GLU A 12 0.75 2.03 -0.68
C GLU A 12 -0.33 1.98 -1.78
N SER A 13 -1.36 2.82 -1.69
CA SER A 13 -2.40 2.91 -2.73
C SER A 13 -1.88 3.58 -4.00
N GLU A 14 -1.12 4.67 -3.88
CA GLU A 14 -0.48 5.35 -5.02
C GLU A 14 0.45 4.40 -5.79
N ASP A 15 1.22 3.57 -5.08
CA ASP A 15 2.11 2.58 -5.69
C ASP A 15 1.33 1.51 -6.48
N VAL A 16 0.20 1.05 -5.92
CA VAL A 16 -0.70 0.11 -6.61
C VAL A 16 -1.33 0.74 -7.85
N TYR A 17 -1.81 1.99 -7.77
CA TYR A 17 -2.38 2.68 -8.93
C TYR A 17 -1.35 2.88 -10.05
N ALA A 18 -0.13 3.29 -9.71
CA ALA A 18 0.94 3.42 -10.68
C ALA A 18 1.30 2.06 -11.34
N ALA A 19 1.20 0.96 -10.60
CA ALA A 19 1.41 -0.38 -11.16
C ALA A 19 0.24 -0.83 -12.08
N ILE A 20 -1.00 -0.45 -11.76
CA ILE A 20 -2.18 -0.66 -12.61
C ILE A 20 -2.04 0.10 -13.93
N GLU A 21 -1.67 1.39 -13.87
CA GLU A 21 -1.48 2.21 -15.07
C GLU A 21 -0.38 1.68 -16.00
N ARG A 22 0.66 1.07 -15.42
CA ARG A 22 1.74 0.41 -16.16
C ARG A 22 1.37 -0.99 -16.68
N GLY A 23 0.21 -1.52 -16.31
CA GLY A 23 -0.21 -2.88 -16.67
C GLY A 23 0.59 -3.98 -15.96
N GLU A 24 1.25 -3.64 -14.83
CA GLU A 24 2.05 -4.56 -14.02
C GLU A 24 1.19 -5.38 -13.04
N VAL A 25 -0.07 -4.99 -12.86
CA VAL A 25 -1.03 -5.66 -11.97
C VAL A 25 -2.00 -6.50 -12.80
N THR A 26 -2.03 -7.80 -12.51
CA THR A 26 -2.95 -8.76 -13.12
C THR A 26 -4.20 -9.01 -12.28
N ASP A 27 -4.11 -8.81 -10.95
CA ASP A 27 -5.20 -8.90 -10.00
C ASP A 27 -5.21 -7.67 -9.09
N VAL A 28 -6.16 -6.77 -9.34
CA VAL A 28 -6.28 -5.48 -8.64
C VAL A 28 -6.74 -5.66 -7.20
N GLU A 29 -7.65 -6.60 -6.94
CA GLU A 29 -8.20 -6.82 -5.60
C GLU A 29 -7.11 -7.38 -4.68
N ALA A 30 -6.32 -8.34 -5.18
CA ALA A 30 -5.18 -8.87 -4.45
C ALA A 30 -4.12 -7.79 -4.15
N ALA A 31 -3.82 -6.93 -5.13
CA ALA A 31 -2.83 -5.86 -4.96
C ALA A 31 -3.25 -4.81 -3.90
N LEU A 32 -4.54 -4.45 -3.87
CA LEU A 32 -5.09 -3.53 -2.88
C LEU A 32 -5.13 -4.15 -1.47
N LEU A 33 -5.47 -5.43 -1.37
CA LEU A 33 -5.44 -6.15 -0.09
C LEU A 33 -4.01 -6.22 0.47
N ASP A 34 -3.03 -6.50 -0.38
CA ASP A 34 -1.62 -6.56 0.03
C ASP A 34 -1.10 -5.18 0.46
N ALA A 35 -1.45 -4.11 -0.26
CA ALA A 35 -1.19 -2.73 0.15
C ALA A 35 -1.77 -2.40 1.53
N GLN A 36 -3.00 -2.86 1.80
CA GLN A 36 -3.62 -2.69 3.11
C GLN A 36 -2.87 -3.44 4.21
N VAL A 37 -2.40 -4.66 3.94
CA VAL A 37 -1.58 -5.43 4.88
C VAL A 37 -0.26 -4.71 5.16
N ARG A 38 0.46 -4.26 4.13
CA ARG A 38 1.74 -3.52 4.28
C ARG A 38 1.59 -2.24 5.12
N ALA A 39 0.54 -1.46 4.87
CA ALA A 39 0.27 -0.26 5.65
C ALA A 39 -0.19 -0.53 7.10
N SER A 40 -0.79 -1.71 7.35
CA SER A 40 -1.25 -2.15 8.67
C SER A 40 -0.12 -2.57 9.59
N VAL A 41 1.03 -3.00 9.03
CA VAL A 41 2.25 -3.20 9.81
C VAL A 41 2.82 -1.83 10.16
N ALA A 42 2.45 -1.33 11.35
CA ALA A 42 3.19 -0.23 11.95
C ALA A 42 4.63 -0.71 12.14
N ASP A 43 5.59 0.16 11.84
CA ASP A 43 7.01 -0.09 12.04
C ASP A 43 7.27 -0.29 13.54
N GLU A 44 7.06 -1.51 14.06
CA GLU A 44 7.32 -1.93 15.44
C GLU A 44 8.83 -2.18 15.67
N THR A 45 9.67 -1.47 14.93
CA THR A 45 11.12 -1.47 15.05
C THR A 45 11.61 -0.07 15.41
N ALA A 46 11.38 0.34 16.66
CA ALA A 46 12.07 1.47 17.30
C ALA A 46 12.36 1.17 18.76
#